data_AF-A0A3D5YEX0-F1
#
_entry.id   AF-A0A3D5YEX0-F1
#
_cell.length_a   1.000
_cell.length_b   1.000
_cell.length_c   1.000
_cell.angle_alpha   90.00
_cell.angle_beta   90.00
_cell.angle_gamma   90.00
#
_symmetry.space_group_name_H-M   'P 1'
#
loop_
_entity.id
_entity.type
_entity.pdbx_description
1 polymer ?
#
loop_
_entity_poly.entity_id
_entity_poly.type
_entity_poly.pdbx_seq_one_letter_code
_entity_poly.pdbx_strand_id
1 'polypeptide(L)'
;MHIDNLIEMRNLTWGYPESAILLFNHYNFSLKKGEFCVIMGKSGTGKSTLARILTGEKSVGEKMVYHKHEDISKYSDEEMQTYRRKMGIIFQDYKLIEYMTVKENIIYPLVLYGVGESIIDAKYQKLQQKYNISHLEDLPVKFLSA
;
A
#
# COMPACT_ATOMS: atom_id res chain seq x y z
N MET A 1 -6.77 -14.40 25.26
CA MET A 1 -5.89 -14.42 24.08
C MET A 1 -6.31 -13.22 23.23
N HIS A 2 -5.60 -12.09 23.30
CA HIS A 2 -5.96 -10.92 22.51
C HIS A 2 -5.63 -11.21 21.04
N ILE A 3 -6.66 -11.23 20.21
CA ILE A 3 -6.50 -11.32 18.76
C ILE A 3 -6.22 -9.89 18.31
N ASP A 4 -4.94 -9.56 18.09
CA ASP A 4 -4.55 -8.23 17.63
C ASP A 4 -4.77 -8.14 16.11
N ASN A 5 -5.91 -7.57 15.73
CA ASN A 5 -6.16 -7.15 14.36
C ASN A 5 -5.10 -6.11 13.96
N LEU A 6 -4.43 -6.32 12.83
CA LEU A 6 -3.52 -5.34 12.25
C LEU A 6 -4.30 -4.23 11.56
N ILE A 7 -5.36 -4.60 10.84
CA ILE A 7 -6.28 -3.67 10.20
C ILE A 7 -7.70 -4.09 10.52
N GLU A 8 -8.56 -3.12 10.81
CA GLU A 8 -9.96 -3.36 11.09
C GLU A 8 -10.83 -2.26 10.45
N MET A 9 -11.93 -2.67 9.84
CA MET A 9 -12.98 -1.82 9.32
C MET A 9 -14.27 -2.11 10.06
N ARG A 10 -14.85 -1.08 10.67
CA ARG A 10 -16.05 -1.18 11.49
C ARG A 10 -17.18 -0.37 10.87
N ASN A 11 -18.25 -1.06 10.46
CA ASN A 11 -19.45 -0.44 9.87
C ASN A 11 -19.14 0.58 8.76
N LEU A 12 -18.14 0.28 7.92
CA LEU A 12 -17.73 1.16 6.84
C LEU A 12 -18.92 1.45 5.93
N THR A 13 -19.28 2.72 5.86
CA THR A 13 -20.36 3.23 5.02
C THR A 13 -19.79 4.34 4.16
N TRP A 14 -19.66 4.08 2.85
CA TRP A 14 -18.92 4.95 1.96
C TRP A 14 -19.37 4.78 0.51
N GLY A 15 -19.44 5.88 -0.24
CA GLY A 15 -19.77 5.92 -1.67
C GLY A 15 -19.04 7.06 -2.37
N TYR A 16 -19.00 7.01 -3.70
CA TYR A 16 -18.47 8.10 -4.50
C TYR A 16 -19.47 9.28 -4.51
N PRO A 17 -19.03 10.54 -4.36
CA PRO A 17 -19.92 11.71 -4.36
C PRO A 17 -20.80 11.81 -5.60
N GLU A 18 -20.32 11.31 -6.74
CA GLU A 18 -21.04 11.32 -8.02
C GLU A 18 -22.10 10.21 -8.13
N SER A 19 -22.20 9.32 -7.13
CA SER A 19 -23.13 8.20 -7.12
C SER A 19 -24.10 8.30 -5.95
N ALA A 20 -25.39 8.13 -6.22
CA ALA A 20 -26.42 7.99 -5.18
C ALA A 20 -26.33 6.64 -4.44
N ILE A 21 -25.51 5.70 -4.92
CA ILE A 21 -25.40 4.35 -4.38
C ILE A 21 -24.16 4.26 -3.51
N LEU A 22 -24.35 3.80 -2.28
CA LEU A 22 -23.25 3.44 -1.38
C LEU A 22 -22.49 2.24 -1.94
N LEU A 23 -21.17 2.38 -2.07
CA LEU A 23 -20.30 1.29 -2.49
C LEU A 23 -20.09 0.28 -1.35
N PHE A 24 -19.96 0.79 -0.12
CA PHE A 24 -19.90 0.03 1.11
C PHE A 24 -21.05 0.49 2.02
N ASN A 25 -21.81 -0.46 2.55
CA ASN A 25 -22.95 -0.20 3.43
C ASN A 25 -22.83 -1.10 4.66
N HIS A 26 -22.49 -0.54 5.83
CA HIS A 26 -22.21 -1.28 7.07
C HIS A 26 -21.20 -2.43 6.87
N TYR A 27 -20.18 -2.21 6.04
CA TYR A 27 -19.18 -3.23 5.72
C TYR A 27 -18.21 -3.42 6.89
N ASN A 28 -17.94 -4.68 7.24
CA ASN A 28 -17.02 -5.05 8.31
C ASN A 28 -15.94 -5.97 7.77
N PHE A 29 -14.69 -5.69 8.11
CA PHE A 29 -13.52 -6.44 7.67
C PHE A 29 -12.43 -6.37 8.73
N SER A 30 -11.67 -7.46 8.90
CA SER A 30 -10.52 -7.47 9.80
C SER A 30 -9.41 -8.33 9.21
N LEU A 31 -8.17 -7.88 9.35
CA LEU A 31 -6.99 -8.62 8.96
C LEU A 31 -6.03 -8.71 10.16
N LYS A 32 -5.62 -9.91 10.53
CA LYS A 32 -4.69 -10.14 11.64
C LYS A 32 -3.24 -10.01 11.18
N LYS A 33 -2.33 -9.73 12.12
CA LYS A 33 -0.90 -9.72 11.82
C LYS A 33 -0.44 -11.10 11.33
N GLY A 34 0.22 -11.14 10.18
CA GLY A 34 0.72 -12.38 9.56
C GLY A 34 -0.33 -13.15 8.76
N GLU A 35 -1.57 -12.67 8.70
CA GLU A 35 -2.62 -13.26 7.89
C GLU A 35 -2.44 -12.91 6.41
N PHE A 36 -2.72 -13.87 5.54
CA PHE A 36 -2.81 -13.66 4.10
C PHE A 36 -4.28 -13.68 3.70
N CYS A 37 -4.73 -12.60 3.05
CA CYS A 37 -6.12 -12.43 2.64
C CYS A 37 -6.21 -12.19 1.13
N VAL A 38 -7.19 -12.85 0.49
CA VAL A 38 -7.52 -12.66 -0.92
C VAL A 38 -8.93 -12.11 -1.03
N ILE A 39 -9.09 -10.99 -1.72
CA ILE A 39 -10.40 -10.37 -1.95
C ILE A 39 -10.87 -10.67 -3.37
N MET A 40 -12.01 -11.34 -3.51
CA MET A 40 -12.60 -11.74 -4.79
C MET A 40 -13.96 -11.08 -5.00
N GLY A 41 -14.35 -10.89 -6.27
CA GLY A 41 -15.64 -10.30 -6.65
C GLY A 41 -15.65 -9.77 -8.08
N LYS A 42 -16.84 -9.56 -8.65
CA LYS A 42 -17.03 -9.02 -10.01
C LYS A 42 -16.33 -7.67 -10.19
N SER A 43 -16.03 -7.28 -11.43
CA SER A 43 -15.53 -5.93 -11.70
C SER A 43 -16.52 -4.88 -11.20
N GLY A 44 -16.02 -3.74 -10.70
CA GLY A 44 -16.85 -2.65 -10.17
C GLY A 44 -17.39 -2.83 -8.75
N THR A 45 -17.16 -3.97 -8.08
CA THR A 45 -17.67 -4.20 -6.71
C THR A 45 -16.86 -3.52 -5.59
N GLY A 46 -15.96 -2.59 -5.94
CA GLY A 46 -15.20 -1.82 -4.95
C GLY A 46 -13.92 -2.44 -4.42
N LYS A 47 -13.41 -3.55 -4.98
CA LYS A 47 -12.15 -4.18 -4.52
C LYS A 47 -10.95 -3.22 -4.51
N SER A 48 -10.74 -2.52 -5.63
CA SER A 48 -9.66 -1.53 -5.71
C SER A 48 -9.94 -0.34 -4.79
N THR A 49 -11.20 0.05 -4.61
CA THR A 49 -11.57 1.12 -3.66
C THR A 49 -11.29 0.71 -2.21
N LEU A 50 -11.57 -0.55 -1.85
CA LEU A 50 -11.23 -1.10 -0.54
C LEU A 50 -9.73 -1.03 -0.28
N ALA A 51 -8.91 -1.43 -1.25
CA ALA A 51 -7.45 -1.30 -1.16
C ALA A 51 -7.00 0.17 -0.97
N ARG A 52 -7.60 1.11 -1.70
CA ARG A 52 -7.30 2.55 -1.58
C ARG A 52 -7.73 3.17 -0.26
N ILE A 53 -8.82 2.68 0.34
CA ILE A 53 -9.23 3.06 1.70
C ILE A 53 -8.23 2.49 2.72
N LEU A 54 -7.86 1.21 2.60
CA LEU A 54 -6.89 0.55 3.49
C LEU A 54 -5.53 1.26 3.49
N THR A 55 -5.07 1.76 2.34
CA THR A 55 -3.81 2.50 2.22
C THR A 55 -3.91 3.97 2.60
N GLY A 56 -5.10 4.45 2.98
CA GLY A 56 -5.35 5.86 3.30
C GLY A 56 -5.27 6.81 2.10
N GLU A 57 -5.37 6.30 0.87
CA GLU A 57 -5.48 7.13 -0.34
C GLU A 57 -6.89 7.73 -0.46
N LYS A 58 -7.91 6.99 -0.05
CA LYS A 58 -9.30 7.48 0.04
C LYS A 58 -9.68 7.67 1.49
N SER A 59 -10.10 8.89 1.82
CA SER A 59 -10.62 9.23 3.14
C SER A 59 -12.02 8.65 3.36
N VAL A 60 -12.29 8.32 4.61
CA VAL A 60 -13.56 7.81 5.12
C VAL A 60 -13.97 8.60 6.35
N GLY A 61 -15.20 8.42 6.81
CA GLY A 61 -15.65 9.00 8.07
C GLY A 61 -14.87 8.46 9.28
N GLU A 62 -14.98 9.18 10.40
CA GLU A 62 -14.36 8.74 11.66
C GLU A 62 -14.86 7.39 12.14
N LYS A 63 -14.00 6.70 12.89
CA LYS A 63 -14.28 5.43 13.57
C LYS A 63 -14.66 4.29 12.62
N MET A 64 -14.19 4.37 11.38
CA MET A 64 -14.50 3.36 10.36
C MET A 64 -13.31 2.47 10.02
N VAL A 65 -12.07 2.98 10.07
CA VAL A 65 -10.88 2.23 9.66
C VAL A 65 -9.79 2.41 10.70
N TYR A 66 -9.26 1.28 11.16
CA TYR A 66 -8.29 1.22 12.23
C TYR A 66 -7.04 0.48 11.77
N HIS A 67 -5.88 1.02 12.13
CA HIS A 67 -4.63 0.28 12.11
C HIS A 67 -4.24 -0.04 13.54
N LYS A 68 -4.21 -1.33 13.87
CA LYS A 68 -4.21 -1.83 15.25
C LYS A 68 -5.40 -1.30 16.04
N HIS A 69 -5.18 -0.27 16.86
CA HIS A 69 -6.21 0.35 17.71
C HIS A 69 -6.40 1.84 17.42
N GLU A 70 -5.68 2.38 16.43
CA GLU A 70 -5.71 3.79 16.06
C GLU A 70 -6.63 3.99 14.87
N ASP A 71 -7.54 4.96 14.97
CA ASP A 71 -8.44 5.37 13.89
C ASP A 71 -7.67 6.21 12.86
N ILE A 72 -7.45 5.66 11.67
CA ILE A 72 -6.58 6.30 10.67
C ILE A 72 -7.20 7.56 10.07
N SER A 73 -8.52 7.78 10.22
CA SER A 73 -9.17 9.01 9.75
C SER A 73 -8.73 10.25 10.54
N LYS A 74 -8.14 10.05 11.73
CA LYS A 74 -7.67 11.11 12.62
C LYS A 74 -6.22 11.48 12.39
N TYR A 75 -5.52 10.72 11.54
CA TYR A 75 -4.15 11.03 11.19
C TYR A 75 -4.09 12.35 10.42
N SER A 76 -3.21 13.23 10.86
CA SER A 76 -2.70 14.34 10.07
C SER A 76 -2.01 13.83 8.80
N ASP A 77 -1.70 14.74 7.87
CA ASP A 77 -1.00 14.38 6.63
C ASP A 77 0.35 13.70 6.90
N GLU A 78 1.08 14.15 7.93
CA GLU A 78 2.37 13.58 8.34
C GLU A 78 2.21 12.18 8.96
N GLU A 79 1.21 11.98 9.82
CA GLU A 79 0.90 10.67 10.39
C GLU A 79 0.46 9.69 9.30
N MET A 80 -0.35 10.15 8.35
CA MET A 80 -0.80 9.34 7.22
C MET A 80 0.36 8.98 6.28
N GLN A 81 1.32 9.89 6.07
CA GLN A 81 2.57 9.56 5.38
C GLN A 81 3.35 8.47 6.12
N THR A 82 3.50 8.60 7.44
CA THR A 82 4.18 7.62 8.28
C THR A 82 3.48 6.27 8.27
N TYR A 83 2.14 6.26 8.24
CA TYR A 83 1.33 5.06 8.06
C TYR A 83 1.63 4.37 6.72
N ARG A 84 1.61 5.12 5.62
CA ARG A 84 1.93 4.59 4.28
C ARG A 84 3.34 4.02 4.18
N ARG A 85 4.33 4.59 4.88
CA ARG A 85 5.71 4.06 4.92
C ARG A 85 5.82 2.67 5.55
N LYS A 86 4.82 2.24 6.34
CA LYS A 86 4.76 0.90 6.95
C LYS A 86 4.18 -0.16 5.99
N MET A 87 3.73 0.25 4.80
CA MET A 87 3.06 -0.60 3.82
C MET A 87 3.83 -0.65 2.50
N GLY A 88 4.00 -1.86 1.97
CA GLY A 88 4.40 -2.06 0.57
C GLY A 88 3.15 -2.22 -0.28
N ILE A 89 3.03 -1.42 -1.35
CA ILE A 89 1.88 -1.47 -2.27
C ILE A 89 2.41 -1.82 -3.65
N ILE A 90 1.79 -2.82 -4.29
CA ILE A 90 2.04 -3.16 -5.69
C ILE A 90 0.74 -2.88 -6.44
N PHE A 91 0.82 -1.98 -7.42
CA PHE A 91 -0.32 -1.57 -8.22
C PHE A 91 -0.52 -2.51 -9.42
N GLN A 92 -1.76 -2.58 -9.92
CA GLN A 92 -2.09 -3.40 -11.10
C GLN A 92 -1.32 -2.97 -12.35
N ASP A 93 -1.01 -1.67 -12.48
CA ASP A 93 -0.24 -1.07 -13.56
C ASP A 93 1.21 -0.77 -13.15
N TYR A 94 1.70 -1.42 -12.09
CA TYR A 94 3.05 -1.36 -11.51
C TYR A 94 3.52 0.00 -10.97
N LYS A 95 3.08 1.13 -11.54
CA LYS A 95 3.44 2.51 -11.16
C LYS A 95 4.96 2.76 -11.05
N LEU A 96 5.74 2.15 -11.95
CA LEU A 96 7.17 2.41 -12.06
C LEU A 96 7.42 3.80 -12.66
N ILE A 97 8.52 4.45 -12.26
CA ILE A 97 8.98 5.71 -12.81
C ILE A 97 9.73 5.41 -14.11
N GLU A 98 9.10 5.73 -15.24
CA GLU A 98 9.53 5.26 -16.58
C GLU A 98 10.93 5.72 -17.02
N TYR A 99 11.36 6.88 -16.54
CA TYR A 99 12.66 7.46 -16.86
C TYR A 99 13.78 6.99 -15.92
N MET A 100 13.47 6.12 -14.97
CA MET A 100 14.43 5.54 -14.03
C MET A 100 14.79 4.09 -14.42
N THR A 101 15.97 3.66 -14.01
CA THR A 101 16.40 2.25 -14.07
C THR A 101 15.67 1.40 -13.03
N VAL A 102 15.82 0.08 -13.12
CA VAL A 102 15.32 -0.86 -12.10
C VAL A 102 15.90 -0.55 -10.74
N LYS A 103 17.22 -0.33 -10.66
CA LYS A 103 17.89 0.02 -9.41
C LYS A 103 17.33 1.30 -8.82
N GLU A 104 17.22 2.35 -9.64
CA GLU A 104 16.70 3.65 -9.22
C GLU A 104 15.28 3.52 -8.66
N ASN A 105 14.38 2.84 -9.36
CA ASN A 105 13.02 2.59 -8.87
C ASN A 105 12.98 1.86 -7.51
N ILE A 106 13.85 0.86 -7.32
CA ILE A 106 13.92 0.08 -6.07
C ILE A 106 14.43 0.93 -4.90
N ILE A 107 15.47 1.74 -5.12
CA ILE A 107 16.10 2.53 -4.05
C ILE A 107 15.40 3.87 -3.79
N TYR A 108 14.59 4.36 -4.73
CA TYR A 108 13.98 5.68 -4.70
C TYR A 108 13.27 6.02 -3.37
N PRO A 109 12.46 5.12 -2.76
CA PRO A 109 11.85 5.42 -1.46
C PRO A 109 12.87 5.65 -0.34
N LEU A 110 14.01 4.94 -0.35
CA LEU A 110 15.06 5.10 0.66
C LEU A 110 15.80 6.44 0.49
N VAL A 111 16.01 6.86 -0.76
CA VAL A 111 16.58 8.19 -1.07
C VAL A 111 15.66 9.29 -0.56
N LEU A 112 14.34 9.18 -0.81
CA LEU A 112 13.35 10.14 -0.29
C LEU A 112 13.29 10.19 1.24
N TYR A 113 13.61 9.09 1.91
CA TYR A 113 13.68 9.04 3.37
C TYR A 113 15.03 9.51 3.93
N GLY A 114 15.95 9.96 3.08
CA GLY A 114 17.28 10.42 3.50
C GLY A 114 18.15 9.31 4.09
N VAL A 115 17.92 8.05 3.70
CA VAL A 115 18.74 6.92 4.17
C VAL A 115 20.14 7.05 3.57
N GLY A 116 21.18 6.86 4.39
CA GLY A 116 22.57 6.97 3.94
C GLY A 116 22.92 5.96 2.85
N GLU A 117 23.75 6.38 1.89
CA GLU A 117 24.13 5.62 0.69
C GLU A 117 24.64 4.20 1.01
N SER A 118 25.53 4.07 2.00
CA SER A 118 26.06 2.77 2.42
C SER A 118 24.97 1.79 2.92
N ILE A 119 23.91 2.31 3.54
CA ILE A 119 22.76 1.51 4.00
C ILE A 119 21.89 1.13 2.80
N ILE A 120 21.69 2.04 1.85
CA ILE A 120 20.94 1.78 0.61
C ILE A 120 21.63 0.67 -0.17
N ASP A 121 22.94 0.78 -0.40
CA ASP A 121 23.72 -0.22 -1.14
C ASP A 121 23.68 -1.59 -0.47
N ALA A 122 23.88 -1.65 0.84
CA ALA A 122 23.80 -2.90 1.59
C ALA A 122 22.40 -3.55 1.52
N LYS A 123 21.33 -2.74 1.50
CA LYS A 123 19.95 -3.24 1.31
C LYS A 123 19.72 -3.71 -0.12
N TYR A 124 20.19 -2.96 -1.11
CA TYR A 124 20.03 -3.28 -2.52
C TYR A 124 20.75 -4.58 -2.89
N GLN A 125 22.01 -4.76 -2.45
CA GLN A 125 22.78 -5.99 -2.68
C GLN A 125 22.06 -7.24 -2.14
N LYS A 126 21.42 -7.14 -0.96
CA LYS A 126 20.62 -8.24 -0.41
C LYS A 126 19.42 -8.58 -1.30
N LEU A 127 18.75 -7.57 -1.88
CA LEU A 127 17.63 -7.79 -2.80
C LEU A 127 18.11 -8.40 -4.12
N GLN A 128 19.23 -7.92 -4.65
CA GLN A 128 19.83 -8.47 -5.87
C GLN A 128 20.13 -9.96 -5.73
N GLN A 129 20.77 -10.38 -4.63
CA GLN A 129 21.07 -11.78 -4.37
C GLN A 129 19.80 -12.61 -4.18
N LYS A 130 18.82 -12.08 -3.45
CA LYS A 130 17.58 -12.81 -3.15
C LYS A 130 16.69 -13.04 -4.37
N TYR A 131 16.61 -12.06 -5.27
CA TYR A 131 15.69 -12.09 -6.42
C TYR A 131 16.40 -12.31 -7.76
N ASN A 132 17.73 -12.43 -7.77
CA ASN A 132 18.55 -12.63 -8.95
C ASN A 132 18.33 -11.58 -10.06
N ILE A 133 18.26 -10.30 -9.66
CA ILE A 133 17.94 -9.16 -10.55
C ILE A 133 19.16 -8.32 -10.96
N SER A 134 20.38 -8.75 -10.66
CA SER A 134 21.60 -7.97 -10.96
C SER A 134 21.72 -7.60 -12.43
N HIS A 135 21.31 -8.50 -13.34
CA HIS A 135 21.36 -8.29 -14.79
C HIS A 135 20.35 -7.25 -15.31
N LEU A 136 19.45 -6.76 -14.47
CA LEU A 136 18.42 -5.77 -14.82
C LEU A 136 18.71 -4.38 -14.25
N GLU A 137 19.72 -4.22 -13.40
CA GLU A 137 19.84 -3.05 -12.52
C GLU A 137 19.86 -1.71 -13.26
N ASP A 138 20.62 -1.65 -14.35
CA ASP A 138 20.81 -0.44 -15.17
C ASP A 138 19.80 -0.34 -16.32
N LEU A 139 18.92 -1.32 -16.48
CA LEU A 139 17.93 -1.32 -17.53
C LEU A 139 16.83 -0.29 -17.19
N PRO A 140 16.52 0.66 -18.09
CA PRO A 140 15.33 1.50 -17.95
C PRO A 140 14.07 0.65 -17.88
N VAL A 141 13.18 0.93 -16.93
CA VAL A 141 12.00 0.08 -16.68
C VAL A 141 11.06 -0.05 -17.88
N LYS A 142 11.07 0.93 -18.79
CA LYS A 142 10.30 0.90 -20.05
C LYS A 142 10.70 -0.24 -21.00
N PHE A 143 11.85 -0.88 -20.79
CA PHE A 143 12.32 -2.01 -21.58
C PHE A 143 12.07 -3.36 -20.90
N LEU A 144 11.46 -3.37 -19.71
CA LEU A 144 11.03 -4.60 -19.07
C LEU A 144 9.83 -5.18 -19.81
N SER A 145 9.77 -6.51 -19.85
CA SER A 145 8.53 -7.20 -20.19
C SER A 145 7.58 -7.15 -18.99
N ALA A 146 6.28 -7.18 -19.28
CA ALA A 146 5.21 -7.16 -18.28
C ALA A 146 5.13 -8.45 -17.46
#